data_AF-A0A819DBH0-F1
#
_entry.id   AF-A0A819DBH0-F1
#
_cell.length_a   1.000
_cell.length_b   1.000
_cell.length_c   1.000
_cell.angle_alpha   90.00
_cell.angle_beta   90.00
_cell.angle_gamma   90.00
#
_symmetry.space_group_name_H-M   'P 1'
#
loop_
_entity.id
_entity.type
_entity.pdbx_description
1 polymer ?
#
loop_
_entity_poly.entity_id
_entity_poly.type
_entity_poly.pdbx_seq_one_letter_code
_entity_poly.pdbx_strand_id
1 'polypeptide(L)'
;MNESSSKFNIELNHYSSKYTFDQLAKQNITSQQLYIWSAPIDIIEHYQFYLDQLLISNDQSMAREMFYNCTIPRFGPVCQYEYPYYHPNISSLYEIINHFYSNYEYIPTTLTCYTHLKCDRGPHPACLDWTEICNGHIDCLDGDFDEQHCWQLEINECQDHEYRCSNGECIPQS
;
A
#
# COMPACT_ATOMS: atom_id res chain seq x y z
N MET A 1 -12.08 -10.90 16.02
CA MET A 1 -11.27 -10.82 14.78
C MET A 1 -9.83 -10.88 15.23
N ASN A 2 -9.13 -11.96 14.90
CA ASN A 2 -7.79 -12.23 15.40
C ASN A 2 -6.81 -11.61 14.41
N GLU A 3 -6.17 -10.51 14.81
CA GLU A 3 -5.07 -9.92 14.05
C GLU A 3 -3.99 -11.00 13.86
N SER A 4 -3.72 -11.34 12.61
CA SER A 4 -2.51 -12.05 12.25
C SER A 4 -1.34 -11.08 12.45
N SER A 5 -0.88 -10.95 13.70
CA SER A 5 0.32 -10.20 14.03
C SER A 5 1.46 -10.79 13.20
N SER A 6 1.94 -10.02 12.23
CA SER A 6 2.99 -10.43 11.31
C SER A 6 4.21 -10.93 12.09
N LYS A 7 4.68 -12.15 11.80
CA LYS A 7 5.91 -12.78 12.34
C LYS A 7 7.21 -12.03 12.00
N PHE A 8 7.13 -10.83 11.44
CA PHE A 8 8.29 -10.02 11.11
C PHE A 8 8.62 -9.15 12.32
N ASN A 9 9.81 -9.35 12.90
CA ASN A 9 10.36 -8.42 13.88
C ASN A 9 10.63 -7.10 13.16
N ILE A 10 9.73 -6.14 13.34
CA ILE A 10 9.85 -4.80 12.77
C ILE A 10 10.97 -4.08 13.51
N GLU A 11 12.12 -3.89 12.88
CA GLU A 11 13.19 -3.08 13.45
C GLU A 11 12.74 -1.62 13.50
N LEU A 12 12.60 -1.09 14.72
CA LEU A 12 12.25 0.31 14.92
C LEU A 12 13.44 1.19 14.56
N ASN A 13 13.26 2.05 13.57
CA ASN A 13 14.26 3.04 13.23
C ASN A 13 14.29 4.15 14.29
N HIS A 14 15.36 4.19 15.09
CA HIS A 14 15.55 5.20 16.14
C HIS A 14 15.98 6.59 15.62
N TYR A 15 16.30 6.72 14.33
CA TYR A 15 16.80 7.95 13.73
C TYR A 15 15.72 8.82 13.09
N SER A 16 14.49 8.30 12.92
CA SER A 16 13.38 9.10 12.38
C SER A 16 12.90 10.13 13.41
N SER A 17 12.67 11.36 12.95
CA SER A 17 11.98 12.34 13.79
C SER A 17 10.54 11.89 13.98
N LYS A 18 10.07 11.90 15.22
CA LYS A 18 8.73 11.44 15.57
C LYS A 18 7.92 12.60 16.15
N TYR A 19 6.66 12.68 15.76
CA TYR A 19 5.76 13.74 16.19
C TYR A 19 4.44 13.14 16.61
N THR A 20 3.81 13.69 17.64
CA THR A 20 2.41 13.38 17.89
C THR A 20 1.49 14.20 16.98
N PHE A 21 0.27 13.74 16.75
CA PHE A 21 -0.73 14.51 16.01
C PHE A 21 -0.96 15.92 16.61
N ASP A 22 -0.99 16.03 17.95
CA ASP A 22 -1.06 17.33 18.63
C ASP A 22 0.16 18.22 18.34
N GLN A 23 1.36 17.67 18.27
CA GLN A 23 2.57 18.43 17.93
C GLN A 23 2.53 18.95 16.49
N LEU A 24 2.08 18.12 15.54
CA LEU A 24 1.90 18.51 14.15
C LEU A 24 0.85 19.61 14.01
N ALA A 25 -0.30 19.45 14.69
CA ALA A 25 -1.38 20.44 14.66
C ALA A 25 -0.94 21.79 15.25
N LYS A 26 -0.19 21.79 16.37
CA LYS A 26 0.40 23.01 16.95
C LYS A 26 1.41 23.70 16.04
N GLN A 27 2.01 22.96 15.12
CA GLN A 27 2.92 23.49 14.09
C GLN A 27 2.19 23.90 12.80
N ASN A 28 0.86 23.84 12.77
CA ASN A 28 0.03 24.08 11.58
C ASN A 28 0.41 23.21 10.38
N ILE A 29 0.86 21.97 10.65
CA ILE A 29 1.12 21.00 9.59
C ILE A 29 -0.23 20.51 9.03
N THR A 30 -0.31 20.40 7.71
CA THR A 30 -1.52 19.92 7.03
C THR A 30 -1.33 18.48 6.56
N SER A 31 -2.42 17.76 6.36
CA SER A 31 -2.41 16.41 5.77
C SER A 31 -1.73 16.39 4.39
N GLN A 32 -1.86 17.48 3.61
CA GLN A 32 -1.14 17.65 2.34
C GLN A 32 0.38 17.70 2.51
N GLN A 33 0.88 18.28 3.61
CA GLN A 33 2.32 18.28 3.89
C GLN A 33 2.81 16.88 4.24
N LEU A 34 2.01 16.10 4.99
CA LEU A 34 2.33 14.70 5.26
C LEU A 34 2.38 13.88 3.96
N TYR A 35 1.47 14.14 3.01
CA TYR A 35 1.51 13.53 1.68
C TYR A 35 2.82 13.85 0.94
N ILE A 36 3.25 15.11 0.93
CA ILE A 36 4.54 15.52 0.33
C ILE A 36 5.72 14.83 1.03
N TRP A 37 5.62 14.55 2.32
CA TRP A 37 6.61 13.81 3.08
C TRP A 37 6.53 12.29 2.90
N SER A 38 5.72 11.81 1.94
CA SER A 38 5.53 10.38 1.66
C SER A 38 5.03 9.58 2.88
N ALA A 39 4.21 10.22 3.72
CA ALA A 39 3.53 9.53 4.80
C ALA A 39 2.57 8.46 4.23
N PRO A 40 2.35 7.34 4.94
CA PRO A 40 1.33 6.36 4.56
C PRO A 40 -0.07 6.98 4.48
N ILE A 41 -0.88 6.55 3.50
CA ILE A 41 -2.19 7.15 3.23
C ILE A 41 -3.16 7.02 4.41
N ASP A 42 -3.12 5.89 5.11
CA ASP A 42 -3.85 5.63 6.34
C ASP A 42 -3.49 6.64 7.43
N ILE A 43 -2.21 6.97 7.60
CA ILE A 43 -1.75 7.98 8.56
C ILE A 43 -2.21 9.39 8.16
N ILE A 44 -2.19 9.70 6.86
CA ILE A 44 -2.65 11.00 6.33
C ILE A 44 -4.15 11.18 6.59
N GLU A 45 -4.95 10.18 6.27
CA GLU A 45 -6.40 10.18 6.49
C GLU A 45 -6.73 10.28 7.99
N HIS A 46 -6.02 9.52 8.83
CA HIS A 46 -6.24 9.55 10.27
C HIS A 46 -5.85 10.90 10.89
N TYR A 47 -4.77 11.52 10.39
CA TYR A 47 -4.39 12.86 10.80
C TYR A 47 -5.41 13.91 10.37
N GLN A 48 -5.94 13.83 9.15
CA GLN A 48 -7.01 14.72 8.69
C GLN A 48 -8.25 14.57 9.58
N PHE A 49 -8.65 13.34 9.88
CA PHE A 49 -9.77 13.07 10.77
C PHE A 49 -9.55 13.67 12.16
N TYR A 50 -8.34 13.57 12.73
CA TYR A 50 -8.00 14.25 13.98
C TYR A 50 -8.16 15.77 13.92
N LEU A 51 -7.67 16.41 12.84
CA LEU A 51 -7.82 17.86 12.66
C LEU A 51 -9.29 18.27 12.61
N ASP A 52 -10.13 17.50 11.91
CA ASP A 52 -11.57 17.76 11.82
C ASP A 52 -12.25 17.62 13.19
N GLN A 53 -11.93 16.56 13.96
CA GLN A 53 -12.49 16.37 15.31
C GLN A 53 -12.04 17.46 16.29
N LEU A 54 -10.79 17.91 16.19
CA LEU A 54 -10.27 19.00 17.00
C LEU A 54 -11.03 20.31 16.74
N LEU A 55 -11.42 20.57 15.48
CA LEU A 55 -12.21 21.74 15.08
C LEU A 55 -13.68 21.65 15.51
N ILE A 56 -14.30 20.47 15.39
CA ILE A 56 -15.74 20.30 15.64
C ILE A 56 -16.06 20.21 17.13
N SER A 57 -15.30 19.40 17.87
CA SER A 57 -15.64 19.02 19.26
C SER A 57 -14.50 19.23 20.26
N ASN A 58 -13.34 19.73 19.79
CA ASN A 58 -12.11 19.81 20.58
C ASN A 58 -11.73 18.44 21.19
N ASP A 59 -12.04 17.34 20.48
CA ASP A 59 -11.63 16.01 20.89
C ASP A 59 -10.12 15.83 20.73
N GLN A 60 -9.49 15.31 21.78
CA GLN A 60 -8.06 15.05 21.85
C GLN A 60 -7.74 13.56 21.98
N SER A 61 -8.72 12.69 21.73
CA SER A 61 -8.58 11.23 21.77
C SER A 61 -7.35 10.72 21.00
N MET A 62 -7.10 11.29 19.82
CA MET A 62 -6.00 10.92 18.91
C MET A 62 -4.75 11.80 19.07
N ALA A 63 -4.73 12.72 20.03
CA ALA A 63 -3.63 13.68 20.20
C ALA A 63 -2.24 13.01 20.42
N ARG A 64 -2.22 11.77 20.91
CA ARG A 64 -1.02 10.98 21.19
C ARG A 64 -0.62 10.02 20.07
N GLU A 65 -1.37 9.97 18.97
CA GLU A 65 -0.98 9.18 17.82
C GLU A 65 0.30 9.70 17.20
N MET A 66 1.12 8.77 16.70
CA MET A 66 2.49 9.02 16.31
C MET A 66 2.63 9.03 14.80
N PHE A 67 3.22 10.10 14.29
CA PHE A 67 3.74 10.20 12.94
C PHE A 67 5.27 10.03 12.96
N TYR A 68 5.79 9.20 12.06
CA TYR A 68 7.21 9.00 11.86
C TYR A 68 7.63 9.71 10.57
N ASN A 69 8.41 10.78 10.69
CA ASN A 69 8.96 11.50 9.55
C ASN A 69 10.15 10.71 8.99
N CYS A 70 9.88 9.87 7.99
CA CYS A 70 10.86 9.03 7.36
C CYS A 70 11.68 9.83 6.34
N THR A 71 13.00 9.71 6.41
CA THR A 71 13.88 10.19 5.33
C THR A 71 13.95 9.11 4.24
N ILE A 72 13.71 9.49 2.98
CA ILE A 72 13.97 8.63 1.82
C ILE A 72 15.37 8.00 1.95
N PRO A 73 15.54 6.68 1.74
CA PRO A 73 14.62 5.75 1.08
C PRO A 73 13.65 4.97 1.97
N ARG A 74 13.47 5.37 3.22
CA ARG A 74 12.63 4.63 4.17
C ARG A 74 11.16 5.01 4.07
N PHE A 75 10.28 4.04 4.24
CA PHE A 75 8.83 4.21 4.19
C PHE A 75 8.10 3.24 5.13
N GLY A 76 6.78 3.42 5.24
CA GLY A 76 5.89 2.65 6.11
C GLY A 76 5.53 3.36 7.43
N PRO A 77 4.52 2.86 8.17
CA PRO A 77 4.01 3.48 9.40
C PRO A 77 5.06 3.88 10.45
N VAL A 78 6.15 3.13 10.54
CA VAL A 78 7.24 3.38 11.49
C VAL A 78 8.62 3.44 10.80
N CYS A 79 8.64 3.78 9.50
CA CYS A 79 9.84 3.77 8.65
C CYS A 79 10.57 2.43 8.61
N GLN A 80 9.81 1.32 8.66
CA GLN A 80 10.37 -0.03 8.76
C GLN A 80 10.83 -0.62 7.43
N TYR A 81 10.40 -0.04 6.31
CA TYR A 81 10.77 -0.52 4.99
C TYR A 81 11.79 0.42 4.37
N GLU A 82 12.68 -0.12 3.57
CA GLU A 82 13.74 0.62 2.90
C GLU A 82 13.96 0.04 1.51
N TYR A 83 14.23 0.89 0.52
CA TYR A 83 14.73 0.43 -0.78
C TYR A 83 16.25 0.25 -0.71
N PRO A 84 16.78 -0.99 -0.66
CA PRO A 84 18.22 -1.24 -0.45
C PRO A 84 19.12 -0.71 -1.55
N TYR A 85 18.56 -0.37 -2.72
CA TYR A 85 19.30 0.09 -3.90
C TYR A 85 18.91 1.51 -4.34
N TYR A 86 18.36 2.31 -3.42
CA TYR A 86 18.07 3.70 -3.70
C TYR A 86 19.34 4.50 -3.95
N HIS A 87 19.32 5.32 -5.00
CA HIS A 87 20.37 6.28 -5.30
C HIS A 87 19.76 7.70 -5.33
N PRO A 88 20.39 8.74 -4.76
CA PRO A 88 19.83 10.09 -4.72
C PRO A 88 19.52 10.72 -6.09
N ASN A 89 20.08 10.15 -7.16
CA ASN A 89 19.88 10.58 -8.54
C ASN A 89 18.69 9.88 -9.22
N ILE A 90 18.06 8.92 -8.54
CA ILE A 90 16.89 8.20 -9.03
C ILE A 90 15.65 8.95 -8.57
N SER A 91 14.86 9.39 -9.54
CA SER A 91 13.78 10.36 -9.35
C SER A 91 12.40 9.73 -9.20
N SER A 92 12.25 8.46 -9.56
CA SER A 92 10.96 7.76 -9.49
C SER A 92 11.09 6.31 -9.04
N LEU A 93 9.99 5.77 -8.47
CA LEU A 93 9.88 4.34 -8.15
C LEU A 93 10.15 3.46 -9.37
N TYR A 94 9.67 3.88 -10.55
CA TYR A 94 9.90 3.18 -11.81
C TYR A 94 11.40 3.05 -12.14
N GLU A 95 12.16 4.13 -11.99
CA GLU A 95 13.61 4.11 -12.17
C GLU A 95 14.31 3.24 -11.12
N ILE A 96 13.87 3.24 -9.86
CA ILE A 96 14.40 2.35 -8.81
C ILE A 96 14.21 0.88 -9.22
N ILE A 97 13.00 0.52 -9.64
CA ILE A 97 12.66 -0.84 -10.07
C ILE A 97 13.50 -1.25 -11.29
N ASN A 98 13.58 -0.39 -12.32
CA ASN A 98 14.38 -0.67 -13.50
C ASN A 98 15.87 -0.82 -13.19
N HIS A 99 16.41 0.06 -12.34
CA HIS A 99 17.80 -0.01 -11.91
C HIS A 99 18.08 -1.32 -11.17
N PHE A 100 17.16 -1.75 -10.31
CA PHE A 100 17.28 -3.03 -9.62
C PHE A 100 17.37 -4.20 -10.60
N TYR A 101 16.40 -4.35 -11.50
CA TYR A 101 16.36 -5.46 -12.45
C TYR A 101 17.48 -5.41 -13.51
N SER A 102 18.05 -4.24 -13.79
CA SER A 102 19.14 -4.11 -14.77
C SER A 102 20.52 -4.43 -14.19
N ASN A 103 20.72 -4.19 -12.88
CA ASN A 103 22.06 -4.26 -12.26
C ASN A 103 22.22 -5.42 -11.27
N TYR A 104 21.13 -6.04 -10.83
CA TYR A 104 21.16 -7.13 -9.87
C TYR A 104 20.55 -8.38 -10.48
N GLU A 105 21.19 -9.52 -10.22
CA GLU A 105 20.65 -10.82 -10.56
C GLU A 105 19.40 -11.06 -9.70
N TYR A 106 18.24 -11.15 -10.35
CA TYR A 106 16.99 -11.43 -9.65
C TYR A 106 17.06 -12.85 -9.06
N ILE A 107 17.19 -12.93 -7.74
CA ILE A 107 16.99 -14.17 -6.99
C ILE A 107 15.49 -14.24 -6.69
N PRO A 108 14.74 -15.21 -7.26
CA PRO A 108 13.31 -15.34 -7.00
C PRO A 108 13.07 -15.41 -5.50
N THR A 109 12.26 -14.50 -4.99
CA THR A 109 11.77 -14.60 -3.61
C THR A 109 10.86 -15.82 -3.48
N THR A 110 10.60 -16.25 -2.25
CA THR A 110 9.60 -17.29 -2.00
C THR A 110 8.26 -16.85 -2.60
N LEU A 111 7.75 -17.62 -3.55
CA LEU A 111 6.44 -17.40 -4.17
C LEU A 111 5.38 -17.17 -3.09
N THR A 112 4.67 -16.06 -3.18
CA THR A 112 3.52 -15.75 -2.31
C THR A 112 2.27 -16.28 -2.98
N CYS A 113 1.55 -17.16 -2.30
CA CYS A 113 0.32 -17.73 -2.81
C CYS A 113 -0.89 -16.93 -2.34
N TYR A 114 -1.84 -16.68 -3.22
CA TYR A 114 -3.15 -16.18 -2.81
C TYR A 114 -3.90 -17.30 -2.07
N THR A 115 -4.30 -17.06 -0.82
CA THR A 115 -4.86 -18.10 0.06
C THR A 115 -6.36 -17.95 0.31
N HIS A 116 -6.96 -16.83 -0.12
CA HIS A 116 -8.36 -16.54 0.13
C HIS A 116 -9.30 -17.14 -0.93
N LEU A 117 -8.76 -17.64 -2.04
CA LEU A 117 -9.48 -18.38 -3.07
C LEU A 117 -9.06 -19.85 -3.03
N LYS A 118 -10.04 -20.76 -3.06
CA LYS A 118 -9.77 -22.19 -3.17
C LYS A 118 -9.61 -22.53 -4.65
N CYS A 119 -8.39 -22.89 -5.03
CA CYS A 119 -7.97 -23.15 -6.40
C CYS A 119 -6.86 -24.20 -6.38
N ASP A 120 -6.97 -25.25 -7.18
CA ASP A 120 -5.89 -26.20 -7.44
C ASP A 120 -5.05 -25.71 -8.63
N ARG A 121 -3.99 -24.95 -8.36
CA ARG A 121 -3.04 -24.50 -9.41
C ARG A 121 -2.15 -25.64 -9.92
N GLY A 122 -2.16 -26.81 -9.26
CA GLY A 122 -1.29 -27.94 -9.55
C GLY A 122 -0.31 -28.26 -8.41
N PRO A 123 0.67 -29.15 -8.68
CA PRO A 123 1.53 -29.66 -7.63
C PRO A 123 2.45 -28.56 -7.08
N HIS A 124 2.66 -28.58 -5.77
CA HIS A 124 3.61 -27.70 -5.09
C HIS A 124 4.99 -27.72 -5.81
N PRO A 125 5.60 -26.55 -6.06
CA PRO A 125 5.31 -25.24 -5.49
C PRO A 125 4.33 -24.37 -6.28
N ALA A 126 3.66 -24.90 -7.32
CA ALA A 126 2.68 -24.13 -8.07
C ALA A 126 1.53 -23.68 -7.14
N CYS A 127 1.24 -22.39 -7.15
CA CYS A 127 0.12 -21.80 -6.43
C CYS A 127 -0.35 -20.54 -7.16
N LEU A 128 -1.62 -20.20 -6.96
CA LEU A 128 -2.26 -19.09 -7.64
C LEU A 128 -1.66 -17.76 -7.18
N ASP A 129 -1.19 -16.95 -8.13
CA ASP A 129 -0.80 -15.56 -7.88
C ASP A 129 -2.05 -14.66 -7.86
N TRP A 130 -2.04 -13.60 -7.06
CA TRP A 130 -3.20 -12.70 -6.98
C TRP A 130 -3.46 -11.96 -8.30
N THR A 131 -2.43 -11.78 -9.13
CA THR A 131 -2.54 -11.21 -10.49
C THR A 131 -3.17 -12.18 -11.50
N GLU A 132 -3.30 -13.45 -11.14
CA GLU A 132 -3.97 -14.48 -11.96
C GLU A 132 -5.48 -14.51 -11.73
N ILE A 133 -6.03 -13.75 -10.78
CA ILE A 133 -7.47 -13.73 -10.48
C ILE A 133 -8.16 -12.68 -11.36
N CYS A 134 -9.24 -13.08 -12.04
CA CYS A 134 -10.03 -12.23 -12.93
C CYS A 134 -9.20 -11.59 -14.05
N ASN A 135 -8.23 -12.33 -14.58
CA ASN A 135 -7.35 -11.89 -15.66
C ASN A 135 -7.83 -12.34 -17.05
N GLY A 136 -8.94 -13.08 -17.12
CA GLY A 136 -9.51 -13.66 -18.34
C GLY A 136 -8.93 -15.02 -18.73
N HIS A 137 -8.07 -15.61 -17.91
CA HIS A 137 -7.44 -16.91 -18.10
C HIS A 137 -7.80 -17.85 -16.95
N ILE A 138 -8.27 -19.05 -17.27
CA ILE A 138 -8.52 -20.08 -16.25
C ILE A 138 -7.18 -20.73 -15.90
N ASP A 139 -6.64 -20.37 -14.74
CA ASP A 139 -5.40 -20.85 -14.15
C ASP A 139 -5.61 -21.99 -13.15
N CYS A 140 -6.80 -22.11 -12.55
CA CYS A 140 -7.19 -23.21 -11.68
C CYS A 140 -7.47 -24.51 -12.46
N LEU A 141 -6.88 -25.63 -12.03
CA LEU A 141 -7.06 -26.95 -12.67
C LEU A 141 -8.37 -27.63 -12.25
N ASP A 142 -8.93 -27.25 -11.10
CA ASP A 142 -10.16 -27.82 -10.53
C ASP A 142 -11.44 -27.06 -10.92
N GLY A 143 -11.31 -25.99 -11.72
CA GLY A 143 -12.45 -25.21 -12.20
C GLY A 143 -12.02 -23.82 -12.67
N ASP A 144 -12.97 -22.95 -12.97
CA ASP A 144 -12.80 -21.55 -13.34
C ASP A 144 -12.94 -20.61 -12.13
N PHE A 145 -12.58 -21.06 -10.92
CA PHE A 145 -12.86 -20.35 -9.67
C PHE A 145 -12.19 -18.97 -9.58
N ASP A 146 -11.02 -18.83 -10.19
CA ASP A 146 -10.26 -17.60 -10.39
C ASP A 146 -10.93 -16.59 -11.32
N GLU A 147 -11.78 -17.07 -12.23
CA GLU A 147 -12.50 -16.26 -13.23
C GLU A 147 -14.01 -16.14 -12.93
N GLN A 148 -14.46 -16.68 -11.80
CA GLN A 148 -15.84 -16.61 -11.37
C GLN A 148 -16.15 -15.31 -10.62
N HIS A 149 -17.34 -14.77 -10.85
CA HIS A 149 -17.86 -13.56 -10.18
C HIS A 149 -17.02 -12.29 -10.38
N CYS A 150 -16.12 -12.26 -11.37
CA CYS A 150 -15.32 -11.08 -11.72
C CYS A 150 -16.17 -9.86 -12.11
N TRP A 151 -17.40 -10.09 -12.59
CA TRP A 151 -18.37 -9.04 -12.85
C TRP A 151 -18.64 -8.16 -11.63
N GLN A 152 -18.40 -8.63 -10.40
CA GLN A 152 -18.53 -7.83 -9.18
C GLN A 152 -17.52 -6.68 -9.12
N LEU A 153 -16.32 -6.88 -9.68
CA LEU A 153 -15.32 -5.82 -9.86
C LEU A 153 -15.75 -4.83 -10.95
N GLU A 154 -16.60 -5.28 -11.88
CA GLU A 154 -17.07 -4.55 -13.04
C GLU A 154 -18.37 -3.76 -12.84
N ILE A 155 -19.04 -3.91 -11.68
CA ILE A 155 -20.31 -3.20 -11.38
C ILE A 155 -20.11 -1.69 -11.37
N ASN A 156 -18.89 -1.21 -11.13
CA ASN A 156 -18.60 0.21 -11.12
C ASN A 156 -18.72 0.79 -12.54
N GLU A 157 -19.86 1.43 -12.81
CA GLU A 157 -20.04 2.33 -13.94
C GLU A 157 -19.34 3.66 -13.61
N CYS A 158 -18.30 3.98 -14.36
CA CYS A 158 -17.57 5.23 -14.24
C CYS A 158 -18.42 6.40 -14.76
N GLN A 159 -18.19 7.59 -14.23
CA GLN A 159 -18.82 8.82 -14.72
C GLN A 159 -18.32 9.16 -16.14
N ASP A 160 -19.04 10.03 -16.86
CA ASP A 160 -18.69 10.47 -18.23
C ASP A 160 -17.27 11.10 -18.34
N HIS A 161 -16.68 11.53 -17.23
CA HIS A 161 -15.36 12.16 -17.14
C HIS A 161 -14.28 11.23 -16.58
N GLU A 162 -14.57 9.93 -16.52
CA GLU A 162 -13.69 8.91 -15.96
C GLU A 162 -13.42 7.82 -17.01
N TYR A 163 -12.18 7.32 -17.03
CA TYR A 163 -11.78 6.16 -17.79
C TYR A 163 -11.88 4.91 -16.91
N ARG A 164 -12.51 3.85 -17.44
CA ARG A 164 -12.63 2.56 -16.77
C ARG A 164 -11.44 1.67 -17.09
N CYS A 165 -10.66 1.33 -16.07
CA CYS A 165 -9.58 0.36 -16.16
C CYS A 165 -10.11 -1.07 -16.35
N SER A 166 -9.26 -1.97 -16.84
CA SER A 166 -9.63 -3.38 -17.09
C SER A 166 -10.03 -4.14 -15.82
N ASN A 167 -9.59 -3.68 -14.66
CA ASN A 167 -9.97 -4.20 -13.33
C ASN A 167 -11.26 -3.56 -12.76
N GLY A 168 -11.95 -2.71 -13.54
CA GLY A 168 -13.18 -2.04 -13.14
C GLY A 168 -13.00 -0.75 -12.33
N GLU A 169 -11.76 -0.32 -12.05
CA GLU A 169 -11.51 0.96 -11.39
C GLU A 169 -11.75 2.16 -12.32
N CYS A 170 -12.23 3.26 -11.77
CA CYS A 170 -12.47 4.52 -12.49
C CYS A 170 -11.36 5.51 -12.17
N ILE A 171 -10.68 6.02 -13.19
CA ILE A 171 -9.65 7.07 -13.07
C ILE A 171 -10.08 8.32 -13.83
N PRO A 172 -9.67 9.53 -13.41
CA PRO A 172 -9.99 10.75 -14.16
C PRO A 172 -9.52 10.64 -15.62
N GLN A 173 -10.41 10.92 -16.57
CA GLN A 173 -10.06 11.04 -17.97
C GLN A 173 -9.22 12.31 -18.12
N SER A 174 -7.97 12.15 -18.56
CA SER A 174 -6.93 13.19 -18.57
C SER A 174 -7.33 14.43 -19.36
#